data_AF-A0A831P0A0-F1
#
_entry.id   AF-A0A831P0A0-F1
#
_cell.length_a   1.000
_cell.length_b   1.000
_cell.length_c   1.000
_cell.angle_alpha   90.00
_cell.angle_beta   90.00
_cell.angle_gamma   90.00
#
_symmetry.space_group_name_H-M   'P 1'
#
loop_
_entity.id
_entity.type
_entity.pdbx_description
1 polymer ?
#
loop_
_entity_poly.entity_id
_entity_poly.type
_entity_poly.pdbx_seq_one_letter_code
_entity_poly.pdbx_strand_id
1 'polypeptide(L)'
;MISGLKAARAYVAQLNKTSKYHDWRLPTVYELYDLIFTFDIHRNGNCVIENKGKYWADKKNGEGMVGAWELGPECGIDRHYYSGGGKGYVRAVRP
;
A
#
# COMPACT_ATOMS: atom_id res chain seq x y z
N MET A 1 10.55 -4.33 5.96
CA MET A 1 10.34 -3.43 4.79
C MET A 1 11.07 -3.98 3.58
N ILE A 2 10.45 -3.97 2.40
CA ILE A 2 11.00 -4.42 1.14
C ILE A 2 11.66 -3.25 0.40
N SER A 3 12.86 -3.48 -0.15
CA SER A 3 13.64 -2.49 -0.89
C SER A 3 13.42 -2.65 -2.40
N GLY A 4 12.91 -1.60 -3.05
CA GLY A 4 12.66 -1.56 -4.49
C GLY A 4 11.38 -2.27 -4.95
N LEU A 5 10.81 -1.74 -6.04
CA LEU A 5 9.56 -2.21 -6.63
C LEU A 5 9.63 -3.66 -7.13
N LYS A 6 10.76 -4.06 -7.72
CA LYS A 6 10.96 -5.43 -8.22
C LYS A 6 10.79 -6.46 -7.10
N ALA A 7 11.36 -6.18 -5.92
CA ALA A 7 11.23 -7.06 -4.78
C ALA A 7 9.80 -7.07 -4.21
N ALA A 8 9.11 -5.92 -4.21
CA ALA A 8 7.72 -5.84 -3.78
C ALA A 8 6.80 -6.67 -4.69
N ARG A 9 6.99 -6.59 -6.01
CA ARG A 9 6.27 -7.43 -6.98
C ARG A 9 6.62 -8.91 -6.86
N ALA A 10 7.89 -9.24 -6.61
CA ALA A 10 8.31 -10.62 -6.38
C ALA A 10 7.63 -11.24 -5.14
N TYR A 11 7.45 -10.45 -4.07
CA TYR A 11 6.71 -10.89 -2.89
C TYR A 11 5.26 -11.24 -3.20
N VAL A 12 4.56 -10.38 -3.95
CA VAL A 12 3.18 -10.65 -4.39
C VAL A 12 3.11 -11.86 -5.32
N ALA A 13 4.06 -12.00 -6.25
CA ALA A 13 4.14 -13.16 -7.13
C ALA A 13 4.38 -14.46 -6.35
N GLN A 14 5.13 -14.42 -5.26
CA GLN A 14 5.29 -15.56 -4.35
C GLN A 14 3.98 -15.88 -3.63
N LEU A 15 3.25 -14.85 -3.14
CA LEU A 15 1.95 -15.01 -2.48
C LEU A 15 0.93 -15.72 -3.41
N ASN A 16 0.94 -15.36 -4.69
CA ASN A 16 0.12 -16.02 -5.72
C ASN A 16 0.53 -17.47 -6.01
N LYS A 17 1.69 -17.94 -5.56
CA LYS A 17 2.09 -19.35 -5.71
C LYS A 17 1.81 -20.16 -4.46
N THR A 18 1.96 -19.56 -3.28
CA THR A 18 1.93 -20.29 -2.00
C THR A 18 0.63 -20.17 -1.24
N SER A 19 -0.20 -19.17 -1.55
CA SER A 19 -1.50 -19.01 -0.89
C SER A 19 -2.61 -19.77 -1.64
N LYS A 20 -3.78 -19.89 -1.01
CA LYS A 20 -4.99 -20.44 -1.64
C LYS A 20 -5.53 -19.57 -2.80
N TYR A 21 -5.09 -18.31 -2.87
CA TYR A 21 -5.53 -17.34 -3.86
C TYR A 21 -4.38 -16.95 -4.81
N HIS A 22 -4.71 -16.61 -6.04
CA HIS A 22 -3.75 -16.43 -7.14
C HIS A 22 -3.87 -15.07 -7.86
N ASP A 23 -4.70 -14.19 -7.31
CA ASP A 23 -5.12 -12.88 -7.81
C ASP A 23 -4.66 -11.73 -6.90
N TRP A 24 -3.67 -11.97 -6.03
CA TRP A 24 -3.04 -10.92 -5.24
C TRP A 24 -2.27 -9.97 -6.13
N ARG A 25 -2.36 -8.68 -5.80
CA ARG A 25 -1.60 -7.60 -6.42
C ARG A 25 -1.14 -6.58 -5.38
N LEU A 26 -0.20 -5.72 -5.77
CA LEU A 26 0.03 -4.48 -5.03
C LEU A 26 -1.24 -3.59 -5.13
N PRO A 27 -1.59 -2.85 -4.07
CA PRO A 27 -2.68 -1.89 -4.11
C PRO A 27 -2.31 -0.70 -4.98
N THR A 28 -3.32 0.00 -5.44
CA THR A 28 -3.17 1.36 -5.96
C THR A 28 -3.00 2.34 -4.80
N VAL A 29 -2.49 3.53 -5.12
CA VAL A 29 -2.39 4.63 -4.14
C VAL A 29 -3.78 5.02 -3.59
N TYR A 30 -4.84 4.88 -4.40
CA TYR A 30 -6.22 5.14 -4.00
C TYR A 30 -6.77 4.09 -3.04
N GLU A 31 -6.49 2.81 -3.25
CA GLU A 31 -6.91 1.77 -2.29
C GLU A 31 -6.19 1.91 -0.95
N LEU A 32 -4.92 2.33 -0.96
CA LEU A 32 -4.22 2.69 0.29
C LEU A 32 -4.82 3.91 0.96
N TYR A 33 -5.30 4.89 0.19
CA TYR A 33 -6.02 6.06 0.72
C TYR A 33 -7.32 5.66 1.38
N ASP A 34 -8.18 4.91 0.68
CA ASP A 34 -9.47 4.47 1.20
C ASP A 34 -9.31 3.66 2.48
N LEU A 35 -8.26 2.84 2.54
CA LEU A 35 -7.90 2.10 3.74
C LEU A 35 -7.52 3.03 4.89
N ILE A 36 -6.65 4.01 4.68
CA ILE A 36 -6.25 4.94 5.75
C ILE A 36 -7.44 5.79 6.19
N PHE A 37 -8.18 6.36 5.23
CA PHE A 37 -9.38 7.14 5.49
C PHE A 37 -10.41 6.36 6.32
N THR A 38 -10.63 5.08 6.01
CA THR A 38 -11.54 4.20 6.77
C THR A 38 -11.14 4.09 8.24
N PHE A 39 -9.84 4.03 8.53
CA PHE A 39 -9.33 3.99 9.91
C PHE A 39 -9.44 5.35 10.58
N ASP A 40 -9.14 6.44 9.88
CA ASP A 40 -9.23 7.80 10.43
C ASP A 40 -10.66 8.16 10.83
N ILE A 41 -11.66 7.74 10.05
CA ILE A 41 -13.08 7.93 10.38
C ILE A 41 -13.66 6.84 11.28
N HIS A 42 -12.82 5.97 11.86
CA HIS A 42 -13.21 4.90 12.79
C HIS A 42 -14.25 3.92 12.21
N ARG A 43 -14.23 3.69 10.89
CA ARG A 43 -15.09 2.71 10.19
C ARG A 43 -14.42 1.35 9.95
N ASN A 44 -13.32 1.07 10.62
CA ASN A 44 -12.56 -0.19 10.53
C ASN A 44 -13.15 -1.34 11.39
N GLY A 45 -14.22 -1.10 12.14
CA GLY A 45 -14.86 -2.12 12.99
C GLY A 45 -13.89 -2.66 14.04
N ASN A 46 -13.72 -3.99 14.09
CA ASN A 46 -12.78 -4.68 14.98
C ASN A 46 -11.41 -4.97 14.33
N CYS A 47 -11.17 -4.50 13.10
CA CYS A 47 -9.92 -4.73 12.41
C CYS A 47 -8.82 -3.82 12.99
N VAL A 48 -7.77 -4.44 13.54
CA VAL A 48 -6.60 -3.74 14.07
C VAL A 48 -5.44 -3.94 13.12
N ILE A 49 -5.00 -2.87 12.47
CA ILE A 49 -3.79 -2.87 11.63
C ILE A 49 -2.90 -1.69 11.99
N GLU A 50 -1.59 -1.87 11.85
CA GLU A 50 -0.64 -0.78 12.01
C GLU A 50 -0.57 0.03 10.71
N ASN A 51 -1.17 1.23 10.68
CA ASN A 51 -1.16 2.15 9.53
C ASN A 51 0.04 3.11 9.53
N LYS A 52 1.18 2.70 10.08
CA LYS A 52 2.39 3.55 10.15
C LYS A 52 3.43 3.15 9.09
N GLY A 53 4.00 4.14 8.42
CA GLY A 53 5.13 3.96 7.51
C GLY A 53 4.76 4.02 6.02
N LYS A 54 5.75 3.69 5.18
CA LYS A 54 5.64 3.79 3.72
C LYS A 54 5.19 2.47 3.11
N TYR A 55 4.29 2.50 2.14
CA TYR A 55 3.72 1.34 1.47
C TYR A 55 4.00 1.35 -0.03
N TRP A 56 4.27 0.17 -0.58
CA TRP A 56 4.37 -0.01 -2.03
C TRP A 56 3.00 0.01 -2.66
N ALA A 57 2.87 0.79 -3.73
CA ALA A 57 1.68 0.89 -4.56
C ALA A 57 2.03 0.72 -6.04
N ASP A 58 1.13 0.12 -6.80
CA ASP A 58 1.26 0.04 -8.26
C ASP A 58 0.51 1.17 -8.95
N LYS A 59 1.02 1.57 -10.12
CA LYS A 59 0.28 2.42 -11.06
C LYS A 59 -0.07 1.61 -12.30
N LYS A 60 -1.13 2.05 -12.99
CA LYS A 60 -1.58 1.47 -14.26
C LYS A 60 -0.50 1.47 -15.36
N ASN A 61 0.47 2.39 -15.32
CA ASN A 61 1.55 2.51 -16.30
C ASN A 61 2.80 1.65 -15.97
N GLY A 62 2.77 0.83 -14.92
CA GLY A 62 3.89 -0.02 -14.53
C GLY A 62 4.96 0.66 -13.67
N GLU A 63 4.84 1.96 -13.41
CA GLU A 63 5.67 2.68 -12.44
C GLU A 63 5.12 2.49 -11.02
N GLY A 64 5.82 1.74 -10.18
CA GLY A 64 5.45 1.62 -8.77
C GLY A 64 5.87 2.84 -7.96
N MET A 65 5.07 3.16 -6.95
CA MET A 65 5.35 4.21 -5.98
C MET A 65 5.58 3.61 -4.58
N VAL A 66 6.33 4.33 -3.77
CA VAL A 66 6.43 4.05 -2.33
C VAL A 66 6.23 5.33 -1.55
N GLY A 67 5.36 5.28 -0.54
CA GLY A 67 4.99 6.49 0.17
C GLY A 67 4.05 6.25 1.33
N ALA A 68 3.79 7.33 2.06
CA ALA A 68 2.82 7.35 3.13
C ALA A 68 1.76 8.43 2.81
N TRP A 69 0.57 8.19 3.32
CA TRP A 69 -0.41 9.25 3.52
C TRP A 69 -0.22 9.75 4.95
N GLU A 70 -0.07 11.06 5.11
CA GLU A 70 0.13 11.70 6.41
C GLU A 70 -0.98 12.72 6.63
N LEU A 71 -1.41 12.95 7.87
CA LEU A 71 -2.37 14.01 8.17
C LEU A 71 -1.63 15.35 8.04
N GLY A 72 -2.09 16.17 7.11
CA GLY A 72 -1.63 17.52 6.91
C GLY A 72 -2.13 18.46 8.01
N PRO A 73 -1.49 19.63 8.17
CA PRO A 73 -1.83 20.61 9.20
C PRO A 73 -3.24 21.20 9.04
N GLU A 74 -3.87 21.06 7.88
CA GLU A 74 -5.19 21.62 7.56
C GLU A 74 -6.27 20.53 7.43
N CYS A 75 -6.55 19.75 8.48
CA CYS A 75 -7.65 18.75 8.53
C CYS A 75 -7.80 17.88 7.25
N GLY A 76 -6.70 17.64 6.54
CA GLY A 76 -6.65 17.06 5.22
C GLY A 76 -5.49 16.08 5.13
N ILE A 77 -5.54 15.15 4.19
CA ILE A 77 -4.50 14.12 4.07
C ILE A 77 -3.47 14.58 3.03
N ASP A 78 -2.24 14.79 3.49
CA ASP A 78 -1.07 15.11 2.68
C ASP A 78 -0.43 13.86 2.07
N ARG A 79 0.08 14.03 0.84
CA ARG A 79 0.66 12.96 0.02
C ARG A 79 2.17 13.01 0.02
N HIS A 80 2.81 11.96 0.51
CA HIS A 80 4.26 11.76 0.36
C HIS A 80 4.56 10.43 -0.33
N TYR A 81 4.30 10.37 -1.64
CA TYR A 81 4.68 9.24 -2.51
C TYR A 81 5.79 9.61 -3.47
N TYR A 82 6.81 8.77 -3.52
CA TYR A 82 7.99 8.93 -4.37
C TYR A 82 8.01 7.82 -5.43
N SER A 83 8.42 8.17 -6.65
CA SER A 83 8.60 7.21 -7.73
C SER A 83 9.95 6.51 -7.64
N GLY A 84 9.99 5.22 -8.05
CA GLY A 84 11.22 4.60 -8.55
C GLY A 84 12.33 4.21 -7.56
N GLY A 85 12.26 4.58 -6.28
CA GLY A 85 13.29 4.22 -5.31
C GLY A 85 12.85 4.39 -3.86
N GLY A 86 13.12 3.38 -3.02
CA GLY A 86 12.85 3.45 -1.59
C GLY A 86 12.67 2.10 -0.90
N LYS A 87 12.27 2.17 0.37
CA LYS A 87 11.91 1.03 1.21
C LYS A 87 10.49 1.24 1.73
N GLY A 88 9.68 0.19 1.68
CA GLY A 88 8.30 0.24 2.14
C GLY A 88 7.76 -1.13 2.51
N TYR A 89 6.65 -1.17 3.21
CA TYR A 89 5.88 -2.36 3.48
C TYR A 89 5.04 -2.75 2.26
N VAL A 90 4.73 -4.04 2.14
CA VAL A 90 3.80 -4.54 1.13
C VAL A 90 2.49 -4.87 1.83
N ARG A 91 1.41 -4.26 1.35
CA ARG A 91 0.06 -4.77 1.55
C ARG A 91 -0.36 -5.39 0.23
N ALA A 92 -1.00 -6.55 0.25
CA ALA A 92 -1.51 -7.20 -0.94
C ALA A 92 -3.03 -7.10 -0.93
N VAL A 93 -3.62 -6.79 -2.08
CA VAL A 93 -5.08 -6.70 -2.26
C VAL A 93 -5.52 -7.65 -3.36
N ARG A 94 -6.81 -7.99 -3.35
CA ARG A 94 -7.48 -8.82 -4.36
C ARG A 94 -8.76 -8.09 -4.82
N PRO A 95 -9.21 -8.28 -6.07
CA PRO A 95 -10.49 -7.78 -6.54
C PRO A 95 -11.69 -8.34 -5.76
#